data_AF-Q9Z6J8-F1
#
_entry.id   AF-Q9Z6J8-F1
#
_cell.length_a   1.000
_cell.length_b   1.000
_cell.length_c   1.000
_cell.angle_alpha   90.00
_cell.angle_beta   90.00
_cell.angle_gamma   90.00
#
_symmetry.space_group_name_H-M   'P 1'
#
loop_
_entity.id
_entity.type
_entity.pdbx_description
1 polymer ?
#
loop_
_entity_poly.entity_id
_entity_poly.type
_entity_poly.pdbx_seq_one_letter_code
_entity_poly.pdbx_strand_id
1 'polypeptide(L)'
;MVEIHHKDPSLKKLFALQQSLETLNSLSDIVATYEAMFSLIYEGLNKALRKDQLCYLLSVNSKGELLKSPSGDPIVQTFPIHPHH
;
A
#
# COMPACT_ATOMS: atom_id res chain seq x y z
N MET A 1 4.48 -17.68 1.88
CA MET A 1 5.33 -17.42 0.70
C MET A 1 4.91 -16.04 0.19
N VAL A 2 5.67 -15.00 0.55
CA VAL A 2 5.30 -13.61 0.22
C VAL A 2 5.71 -13.37 -1.22
N GLU A 3 4.74 -13.38 -2.14
CA GLU A 3 4.99 -13.01 -3.53
C GLU A 3 5.54 -11.60 -3.58
N ILE A 4 6.69 -11.50 -4.24
CA ILE A 4 7.57 -10.34 -4.18
C ILE A 4 6.94 -9.23 -5.02
N HIS A 5 6.48 -8.17 -4.37
CA HIS A 5 6.07 -6.91 -5.00
C HIS A 5 7.28 -6.18 -5.60
N HIS A 6 7.95 -6.79 -6.59
CA HIS A 6 9.04 -6.18 -7.39
C HIS A 6 8.62 -4.93 -8.20
N LYS A 7 7.36 -4.48 -8.07
CA LYS A 7 6.79 -3.34 -8.81
C LYS A 7 6.42 -2.13 -7.96
N ASP A 8 6.59 -2.15 -6.63
CA ASP A 8 6.28 -0.97 -5.82
C ASP A 8 7.35 0.11 -6.01
N PRO A 9 7.03 1.26 -6.63
CA PRO A 9 7.99 2.34 -6.85
C PRO A 9 8.50 2.95 -5.54
N SER A 10 7.70 2.92 -4.46
CA SER A 10 8.11 3.40 -3.14
C SER A 10 9.16 2.49 -2.53
N LEU A 11 9.02 1.17 -2.65
CA LEU A 11 10.05 0.22 -2.17
C LEU A 11 11.36 0.39 -2.95
N LYS A 12 11.31 0.55 -4.27
CA LYS A 12 12.51 0.82 -5.08
C LYS A 12 13.23 2.09 -4.64
N LYS A 13 12.47 3.16 -4.39
CA LYS A 13 13.04 4.43 -3.91
C LYS A 13 13.64 4.29 -2.52
N LEU A 14 13.02 3.51 -1.64
CA LEU A 14 13.50 3.25 -0.29
C LEU A 14 14.82 2.47 -0.29
N PHE A 15 14.96 1.45 -1.15
CA PHE A 15 16.23 0.74 -1.36
C PHE A 15 17.32 1.65 -1.92
N ALA A 16 17.00 2.53 -2.87
CA ALA A 16 17.96 3.48 -3.42
C ALA A 16 18.49 4.46 -2.35
N LEU A 17 17.60 4.97 -1.49
CA LEU A 17 18.00 5.84 -0.37
C LEU A 17 18.87 5.08 0.64
N GLN A 18 18.51 3.84 0.97
CA GLN A 18 19.32 2.99 1.85
C GLN A 18 20.72 2.78 1.30
N GLN A 19 20.86 2.51 0.00
CA GLN A 19 22.18 2.34 -0.63
C GLN A 19 22.98 3.66 -0.64
N SER A 20 22.30 4.81 -0.80
CA SER A 20 22.99 6.11 -0.77
C SER A 20 23.68 6.41 0.56
N LEU A 21 23.09 5.95 1.69
CA LEU A 21 23.67 6.14 3.03
C LEU A 21 25.09 5.56 3.16
N GLU A 22 25.44 4.53 2.40
CA GLU A 22 26.78 3.92 2.42
C GLU A 22 27.89 4.86 1.93
N THR A 23 27.50 5.91 1.19
CA THR A 23 28.43 6.83 0.52
C THR A 23 28.39 8.26 1.06
N LEU A 24 27.45 8.57 1.95
CA LEU A 24 27.27 9.92 2.52
C LEU A 24 28.26 10.16 3.66
N ASN A 25 28.94 11.31 3.60
CA ASN A 25 29.93 11.72 4.61
C ASN A 25 29.50 12.95 5.42
N SER A 26 28.42 13.63 5.01
CA SER A 26 27.87 14.78 5.73
C SER A 26 26.73 14.34 6.64
N LEU A 27 26.78 14.78 7.90
CA LEU A 27 25.69 14.55 8.85
C LEU A 27 24.37 15.16 8.36
N SER A 28 24.40 16.33 7.70
CA SER A 28 23.19 16.95 7.14
C SER A 28 22.52 16.05 6.12
N ASP A 29 23.31 15.42 5.26
CA ASP A 29 22.81 14.63 4.13
C ASP A 29 22.32 13.27 4.62
N ILE A 30 22.99 12.70 5.63
CA ILE A 30 22.54 11.48 6.32
C ILE A 30 21.17 11.72 6.98
N VAL A 31 21.01 12.82 7.73
CA VAL A 31 19.75 13.14 8.40
C VAL A 31 18.63 13.37 7.38
N ALA A 32 18.88 14.17 6.34
CA ALA A 32 17.90 14.42 5.27
C ALA A 32 17.48 13.12 4.55
N THR A 33 18.41 12.19 4.36
CA THR A 33 18.13 10.88 3.75
C THR A 33 17.23 10.04 4.65
N TYR A 34 17.48 10.00 5.96
CA TYR A 34 16.60 9.32 6.91
C TYR A 34 15.19 9.94 6.95
N GLU A 35 15.07 11.26 6.97
CA GLU A 35 13.77 11.95 6.93
C GLU A 35 12.96 11.58 5.67
N ALA A 36 13.63 11.50 4.51
CA ALA A 36 13.01 11.06 3.26
C ALA A 36 12.55 9.60 3.33
N MET A 37 13.35 8.71 3.93
CA MET A 37 12.98 7.31 4.14
C MET A 37 11.76 7.18 5.06
N PHE A 38 11.75 7.88 6.20
CA PHE A 38 10.62 7.87 7.12
C PHE A 38 9.33 8.38 6.47
N SER A 39 9.43 9.42 5.65
CA SER A 39 8.28 9.96 4.90
C SER A 39 7.68 8.92 3.94
N LEU A 40 8.54 8.18 3.21
CA LEU A 40 8.09 7.11 2.30
C LEU A 40 7.44 5.94 3.05
N ILE A 41 8.00 5.54 4.20
CA ILE A 41 7.42 4.50 5.06
C ILE A 41 6.05 4.92 5.56
N TYR A 42 5.93 6.16 6.06
CA TYR A 42 4.68 6.71 6.55
C TYR A 42 3.60 6.77 5.47
N GLU A 43 3.96 7.21 4.25
CA GLU A 43 3.05 7.22 3.11
C GLU A 43 2.58 5.79 2.75
N GLY A 44 3.51 4.83 2.74
CA GLY A 44 3.20 3.42 2.48
C GLY A 44 2.24 2.83 3.52
N LEU A 45 2.49 3.09 4.81
CA LEU A 45 1.61 2.67 5.90
C LEU A 45 0.21 3.27 5.78
N ASN A 46 0.10 4.56 5.49
CA ASN A 46 -1.20 5.21 5.29
C ASN A 46 -1.98 4.62 4.11
N LYS A 47 -1.30 4.25 3.01
CA LYS A 47 -1.95 3.57 1.88
C LYS A 47 -2.43 2.17 2.26
N ALA A 48 -1.64 1.42 3.03
CA ALA A 48 -2.03 0.09 3.51
C ALA A 48 -3.23 0.18 4.46
N LEU A 49 -3.18 1.07 5.45
CA LEU A 49 -4.27 1.32 6.39
C LEU A 49 -5.57 1.74 5.67
N ARG A 50 -5.49 2.57 4.63
CA ARG A 50 -6.67 2.92 3.82
C ARG A 50 -7.28 1.73 3.09
N LYS A 51 -6.47 0.78 2.61
CA LYS A 51 -7.00 -0.45 1.98
C LYS A 51 -7.74 -1.32 2.99
N ASP A 52 -7.21 -1.44 4.20
CA ASP A 52 -7.80 -2.24 5.27
C ASP A 52 -9.04 -1.57 5.88
N GLN A 53 -9.19 -0.26 5.73
CA GLN A 53 -10.37 0.52 6.12
C GLN A 53 -11.51 0.49 5.09
N LEU A 54 -11.31 -0.07 3.90
CA LEU A 54 -12.38 -0.24 2.92
C LEU A 54 -13.16 -1.52 3.23
N CYS A 55 -14.42 -1.39 3.66
CA CYS A 55 -15.34 -2.50 3.67
C CYS A 55 -15.70 -2.86 2.22
N TYR A 56 -15.45 -4.11 1.82
CA TYR A 56 -15.88 -4.63 0.54
C TYR A 56 -17.20 -5.38 0.72
N LEU A 57 -18.24 -4.95 0.02
CA LEU A 57 -19.49 -5.69 -0.06
C LEU A 57 -19.34 -6.77 -1.14
N LEU A 58 -19.56 -8.03 -0.76
CA LEU A 58 -19.64 -9.13 -1.69
C LEU A 58 -21.01 -9.10 -2.38
N SER A 59 -21.02 -9.15 -3.71
CA SER A 59 -22.27 -9.16 -4.46
C SER A 59 -22.82 -10.59 -4.56
N VAL A 60 -24.12 -10.77 -4.32
CA VAL A 60 -24.82 -12.06 -4.43
C VAL A 60 -25.96 -11.99 -5.44
N ASN A 61 -26.26 -13.11 -6.10
CA ASN A 61 -27.44 -13.23 -6.96
C ASN A 61 -28.71 -13.53 -6.16
N SER A 62 -29.86 -13.61 -6.83
CA SER A 62 -31.16 -13.89 -6.19
C SER A 62 -31.27 -15.30 -5.57
N LYS A 63 -30.31 -16.20 -5.85
CA LYS A 63 -30.21 -17.53 -5.25
C LYS A 63 -29.24 -17.57 -4.06
N GLY A 64 -28.62 -16.43 -3.71
CA GLY A 64 -27.63 -16.32 -2.63
C GLY A 64 -26.22 -16.76 -3.04
N GLU A 65 -25.96 -16.96 -4.34
CA GLU A 65 -24.63 -17.34 -4.81
C GLU A 65 -23.77 -16.10 -5.06
N LEU A 66 -22.47 -16.23 -4.78
CA LEU A 66 -21.50 -15.16 -4.98
C LEU A 66 -21.34 -14.83 -6.46
N LEU A 67 -21.49 -13.55 -6.82
CA LEU A 67 -21.19 -13.08 -8.16
C LEU A 67 -19.66 -13.04 -8.37
N LYS A 68 -19.22 -13.60 -9.49
CA LYS A 68 -17.81 -13.68 -9.87
C LYS A 68 -17.59 -13.03 -11.23
N SER A 69 -16.42 -12.46 -11.43
CA SER A 69 -15.93 -11.96 -12.72
C SER A 69 -15.65 -13.13 -13.69
N PRO A 70 -15.40 -12.86 -14.98
CA PRO A 70 -14.93 -13.88 -15.92
C PRO A 70 -13.61 -14.56 -15.53
N SER A 71 -12.78 -13.93 -14.69
CA SER A 71 -11.56 -14.52 -14.13
C SER A 71 -11.82 -15.45 -12.94
N GLY A 72 -13.07 -15.51 -12.44
CA GLY A 72 -13.46 -16.33 -11.28
C GLY A 72 -13.33 -15.61 -9.93
N ASP A 73 -12.87 -14.36 -9.93
CA ASP A 73 -12.72 -13.55 -8.72
C ASP A 73 -14.07 -12.98 -8.27
N PRO A 74 -14.35 -12.88 -6.96
CA PRO A 74 -15.57 -12.24 -6.46
C PRO A 74 -15.71 -10.80 -6.95
N ILE A 75 -16.91 -10.43 -7.38
CA ILE A 75 -17.23 -9.03 -7.67
C ILE A 75 -17.45 -8.30 -6.33
N VAL A 76 -16.52 -7.38 -6.04
CA VAL A 76 -16.54 -6.55 -4.82
C VAL A 76 -17.00 -5.14 -5.14
N GLN A 77 -17.84 -4.57 -4.27
CA GLN A 77 -18.15 -3.14 -4.27
C GLN A 77 -17.53 -2.50 -3.03
N THR A 78 -16.84 -1.38 -3.20
CA THR A 78 -16.30 -0.62 -2.08
C THR A 78 -17.42 0.14 -1.38
N PHE A 79 -17.58 -0.07 -0.08
CA PHE A 79 -18.45 0.74 0.77
C PHE A 79 -17.60 1.85 1.41
N PRO A 80 -17.82 3.13 1.07
CA PRO A 80 -17.14 4.22 1.75
C PRO A 80 -17.70 4.34 3.17
N ILE A 81 -16.92 3.94 4.17
CA ILE A 81 -17.17 4.31 5.56
C ILE A 81 -16.93 5.81 5.64
N HIS A 82 -17.99 6.60 5.61
CA HIS A 82 -17.90 8.02 5.91
C HIS A 82 -17.64 8.13 7.42
N PRO A 83 -16.48 8.65 7.87
CA PRO A 83 -16.35 9.00 9.27
C PRO A 83 -17.37 10.12 9.52
N HIS A 84 -18.29 9.91 10.46
CA HIS A 84 -19.32 10.88 10.81
C HIS A 84 -18.69 12.27 11.05
N HIS A 85 -19.40 13.30 10.55
CA HIS A 85 -19.12 14.73 10.71
C HIS A 85 -18.87 15.16 12.16
#